data_AF-A0A194R7C0-F1
#
_entry.id   AF-A0A194R7C0-F1
#
_cell.length_a   1.000
_cell.length_b   1.000
_cell.length_c   1.000
_cell.angle_alpha   90.00
_cell.angle_beta   90.00
_cell.angle_gamma   90.00
#
_symmetry.space_group_name_H-M   'P 1'
#
loop_
_entity.id
_entity.type
_entity.pdbx_description
1 polymer ?
#
loop_
_entity_poly.entity_id
_entity_poly.type
_entity_poly.pdbx_seq_one_letter_code
_entity_poly.pdbx_strand_id
1 'polypeptide(L)'
;MSMGNGRLAIVANPGGHLLEEERYASQMNLNQQRAMHCSFMENQKLLELKNEEKLFSMQLKASKAVMSKLDTKQRNIERTLQGLKESLYAICYQLETTGARVAHMEGAQAERECSAELAEQENSRLKTSMLNVSGGEKEVSASREEWRRLRVEEALTRLRVAHATRALAGLDRTHYTLDERRLQLDAAMKERLVEISARRDMFGVQKRALVEECGKLRGEIREREQRVHQLIKRHDIFIASLGKDESGQQLSVTFFKIKFAAERAELRERGAQLDAEIVKRERDVSALEATMRVVHAAHAHFMRQNAPLDQDGPEITELNDLTKQYYERRDTLKQVQAQVARLEEQVADAGAHLTTLADKYKQLTARQRDTLKQVQAQVARLEEQVADAGAHLTTLADKYKQLTARQSEAENQLESLKEHAQRQENRLQNAHDVIGLNLKRAKKLFDDVDEWRIFKLSMYNRNYAEAAHTALQSVHEACAGVRGARAQLAVLLCGEDVRRNLPRHNMRLHSYVDRIIASESAASLRTSPVLEESVFSESLKSSRSGVSMASGYTKRLSAFRRTLAPKVGEQSVSTHSYIYHMFL
;
A
#
# COMPACT_ATOMS: atom_id res chain seq x y z
N MET A 1 -19.57 -39.49 -32.70
CA MET A 1 -20.32 -39.49 -31.42
C MET A 1 -19.35 -39.00 -30.35
N SER A 2 -19.18 -37.71 -30.11
CA SER A 2 -20.07 -36.70 -29.50
C SER A 2 -20.35 -36.96 -28.02
N MET A 3 -19.57 -36.32 -27.15
CA MET A 3 -19.98 -35.30 -26.15
C MET A 3 -18.68 -34.52 -25.81
N GLY A 4 -18.56 -33.20 -25.85
CA GLY A 4 -19.55 -32.16 -25.65
C GLY A 4 -19.44 -31.64 -24.21
N ASN A 5 -18.54 -30.68 -23.96
CA ASN A 5 -18.68 -29.72 -22.85
C ASN A 5 -17.76 -28.52 -23.08
N GLY A 6 -18.32 -27.32 -22.88
CA GLY A 6 -17.81 -26.07 -23.43
C GLY A 6 -17.05 -25.17 -22.46
N ARG A 7 -16.73 -23.99 -23.02
CA ARG A 7 -16.19 -22.75 -22.40
C ARG A 7 -14.71 -22.85 -21.99
N LEU A 8 -13.83 -21.87 -22.17
CA LEU A 8 -13.93 -20.44 -22.50
C LEU A 8 -12.51 -20.04 -22.96
N ALA A 9 -12.28 -19.61 -24.20
CA ALA A 9 -10.96 -19.10 -24.60
C ALA A 9 -10.86 -17.62 -24.19
N ILE A 10 -10.14 -17.38 -23.09
CA ILE A 10 -9.72 -16.07 -22.64
C ILE A 10 -8.54 -15.64 -23.53
N VAL A 11 -8.71 -14.53 -24.24
CA VAL A 11 -7.65 -13.84 -24.97
C VAL A 11 -6.62 -13.32 -23.96
N ALA A 12 -5.41 -13.89 -23.89
CA ALA A 12 -4.35 -13.43 -22.98
C ALA A 12 -3.26 -12.66 -23.75
N ASN A 13 -3.18 -11.35 -23.47
CA ASN A 13 -2.26 -10.38 -24.09
C ASN A 13 -1.04 -10.15 -23.14
N PRO A 14 0.18 -10.60 -23.48
CA PRO A 14 1.35 -10.57 -22.57
C PRO A 14 1.96 -9.18 -22.32
N GLY A 15 1.74 -8.21 -23.23
CA GLY A 15 2.24 -6.84 -23.08
C GLY A 15 1.50 -6.01 -22.04
N GLY A 16 0.32 -6.47 -21.59
CA GLY A 16 -0.42 -5.85 -20.49
C GLY A 16 0.20 -6.14 -19.12
N HIS A 17 0.77 -7.33 -18.92
CA HIS A 17 1.16 -7.82 -17.60
C HIS A 17 2.38 -7.13 -16.97
N LEU A 18 3.41 -6.78 -17.75
CA LEU A 18 4.61 -6.08 -17.24
C LEU A 18 4.33 -4.61 -16.90
N LEU A 19 3.53 -3.93 -17.72
CA LEU A 19 3.02 -2.59 -17.42
C LEU A 19 2.05 -2.61 -16.23
N GLU A 20 1.28 -3.68 -16.08
CA GLU A 20 0.43 -3.90 -14.90
C GLU A 20 1.25 -4.17 -13.64
N GLU A 21 2.35 -4.93 -13.69
CA GLU A 21 3.21 -5.21 -12.54
C GLU A 21 4.02 -4.00 -12.08
N GLU A 22 4.58 -3.20 -12.99
CA GLU A 22 5.25 -1.93 -12.64
C GLU A 22 4.26 -0.90 -12.09
N ARG A 23 3.05 -0.82 -12.68
CA ARG A 23 1.95 -0.02 -12.12
C ARG A 23 1.57 -0.53 -10.74
N TYR A 24 1.48 -1.85 -10.55
CA TYR A 24 1.09 -2.46 -9.28
C TYR A 24 2.13 -2.25 -8.18
N ALA A 25 3.44 -2.39 -8.47
CA ALA A 25 4.52 -2.16 -7.51
C ALA A 25 4.65 -0.67 -7.13
N SER A 26 4.51 0.23 -8.10
CA SER A 26 4.46 1.67 -7.86
C SER A 26 3.23 2.06 -7.05
N GLN A 27 2.08 1.45 -7.35
CA GLN A 27 0.83 1.65 -6.62
C GLN A 27 0.90 1.06 -5.21
N MET A 28 1.63 -0.04 -4.99
CA MET A 28 1.87 -0.61 -3.65
C MET A 28 2.76 0.30 -2.79
N ASN A 29 3.84 0.85 -3.35
CA ASN A 29 4.69 1.81 -2.65
C ASN A 29 3.93 3.10 -2.32
N LEU A 30 3.14 3.60 -3.26
CA LEU A 30 2.28 4.76 -3.03
C LEU A 30 1.22 4.47 -1.96
N ASN A 31 0.63 3.27 -1.97
CA ASN A 31 -0.32 2.84 -0.95
C ASN A 31 0.34 2.65 0.42
N GLN A 32 1.59 2.18 0.47
CA GLN A 32 2.35 2.05 1.72
C GLN A 32 2.70 3.41 2.30
N GLN A 33 3.14 4.37 1.48
CA GLN A 33 3.36 5.76 1.92
C GLN A 33 2.05 6.42 2.36
N ARG A 34 0.95 6.19 1.65
CA ARG A 34 -0.39 6.65 2.05
C ARG A 34 -0.84 6.02 3.37
N ALA A 35 -0.61 4.73 3.58
CA ALA A 35 -0.94 4.04 4.82
C ALA A 35 -0.12 4.55 6.01
N MET A 36 1.18 4.79 5.83
CA MET A 36 2.03 5.41 6.86
C MET A 36 1.59 6.83 7.20
N HIS A 37 1.26 7.63 6.18
CA HIS A 37 0.75 8.99 6.38
C HIS A 37 -0.63 8.97 7.05
N CYS A 38 -1.56 8.10 6.64
CA CYS A 38 -2.86 7.92 7.29
C CYS A 38 -2.71 7.49 8.75
N SER A 39 -1.83 6.52 9.05
CA SER A 39 -1.56 6.09 10.42
C SER A 39 -0.96 7.21 11.28
N PHE A 40 -0.05 8.01 10.73
CA PHE A 40 0.49 9.19 11.41
C PHE A 40 -0.61 10.22 11.71
N MET A 41 -1.44 10.54 10.71
CA MET A 41 -2.56 11.48 10.86
C MET A 41 -3.62 10.97 11.85
N GLU A 42 -3.92 9.67 11.86
CA GLU A 42 -4.83 9.03 12.81
C GLU A 42 -4.28 9.06 14.24
N ASN A 43 -2.99 8.78 14.43
CA ASN A 43 -2.34 8.88 15.74
C ASN A 43 -2.29 10.33 16.25
N GLN A 44 -2.08 11.30 15.35
CA GLN A 44 -2.14 12.72 15.68
C GLN A 44 -3.57 13.12 16.09
N LYS A 45 -4.58 12.67 15.35
CA LYS A 45 -6.00 12.92 15.65
C LYS A 45 -6.47 12.25 16.94
N LEU A 46 -5.98 11.06 17.24
CA LEU A 46 -6.25 10.36 18.51
C LEU A 46 -5.66 11.14 19.70
N LEU A 47 -4.45 11.70 19.53
CA LEU A 47 -3.81 12.52 20.56
C LEU A 47 -4.58 13.83 20.79
N GLU A 48 -5.07 14.45 19.71
CA GLU A 48 -5.97 15.63 19.78
C GLU A 48 -7.27 15.31 20.53
N LEU A 49 -7.95 14.21 20.18
CA LEU A 49 -9.19 13.79 20.85
C LEU A 49 -8.98 13.48 22.34
N LYS A 50 -7.86 12.84 22.72
CA LYS A 50 -7.50 12.61 24.14
C LYS A 50 -7.25 13.91 24.89
N ASN A 51 -6.66 14.91 24.23
CA ASN A 51 -6.45 16.23 24.81
C ASN A 51 -7.78 16.99 24.96
N GLU A 52 -8.68 16.88 24.00
CA GLU A 52 -10.04 17.45 24.06
C GLU A 52 -10.88 16.81 25.18
N GLU A 53 -10.87 15.48 25.31
CA GLU A 53 -11.56 14.75 26.39
C GLU A 53 -11.08 15.26 27.76
N LYS A 54 -9.76 15.39 27.94
CA LYS A 54 -9.17 15.90 29.18
C LYS A 54 -9.58 17.35 29.45
N LEU A 55 -9.67 18.18 28.41
CA LEU A 55 -10.15 19.56 28.49
C LEU A 55 -11.63 19.64 28.89
N PHE A 56 -12.49 18.81 28.27
CA PHE A 56 -13.92 18.74 28.61
C PHE A 56 -14.14 18.23 30.04
N SER A 57 -13.38 17.23 30.49
CA SER A 57 -13.40 16.74 31.87
C SER A 57 -13.05 17.84 32.88
N MET A 58 -12.04 18.67 32.58
CA MET A 58 -11.69 19.82 33.40
C MET A 58 -12.77 20.91 33.39
N GLN A 59 -13.36 21.22 32.23
CA GLN A 59 -14.45 22.20 32.10
C GLN A 59 -15.71 21.74 32.85
N LEU A 60 -16.05 20.45 32.79
CA LEU A 60 -17.20 19.88 33.50
C LEU A 60 -17.01 19.98 35.02
N LYS A 61 -15.81 19.69 35.53
CA LYS A 61 -15.47 19.86 36.96
C LYS A 61 -15.56 21.33 37.40
N ALA A 62 -15.06 22.25 36.59
CA ALA A 62 -15.14 23.68 36.87
C ALA A 62 -16.61 24.19 36.87
N SER A 63 -17.40 23.76 35.89
CA SER A 63 -18.83 24.11 35.79
C SER A 63 -19.63 23.58 36.99
N LYS A 64 -19.39 22.32 37.40
CA LYS A 64 -20.00 21.74 38.62
C LYS A 64 -19.66 22.52 39.89
N ALA A 65 -18.42 22.99 40.03
CA ALA A 65 -18.01 23.82 41.17
C ALA A 65 -18.69 25.20 41.17
N VAL A 66 -18.90 25.81 39.99
CA VAL A 66 -19.65 27.07 39.86
C VAL A 66 -21.13 26.87 40.17
N MET A 67 -21.75 25.80 39.67
CA MET A 67 -23.13 25.44 39.99
C MET A 67 -23.34 25.26 41.49
N SER A 68 -22.45 24.56 42.19
CA SER A 68 -22.54 24.40 43.66
C SER A 68 -22.45 25.73 44.41
N LYS A 69 -21.61 26.67 43.96
CA LYS A 69 -21.53 28.04 44.51
C LYS A 69 -22.78 28.87 44.23
N LEU A 70 -23.44 28.68 43.08
CA LEU A 70 -24.68 29.35 42.74
C LEU A 70 -25.85 28.79 43.55
N ASP A 71 -25.94 27.48 43.70
CA ASP A 71 -26.97 26.79 44.49
C ASP A 71 -26.92 27.19 45.98
N THR A 72 -25.72 27.31 46.55
CA THR A 72 -25.54 27.83 47.92
C THR A 72 -25.93 29.31 48.06
N LYS A 73 -25.64 30.15 47.05
CA LYS A 73 -26.11 31.54 47.02
C LYS A 73 -27.63 31.63 46.88
N GLN A 74 -28.24 30.80 46.03
CA GLN A 74 -29.69 30.75 45.86
C GLN A 74 -30.38 30.41 47.19
N ARG A 75 -29.91 29.37 47.90
CA ARG A 75 -30.44 29.01 49.24
C ARG A 75 -30.27 30.11 50.28
N ASN A 76 -29.18 30.87 50.22
CA ASN A 76 -28.99 32.03 51.10
C ASN A 76 -30.01 33.14 50.79
N ILE A 77 -30.24 33.43 49.51
CA ILE A 77 -31.22 34.43 49.07
C ILE A 77 -32.64 34.01 49.48
N GLU A 78 -32.99 32.75 49.29
CA GLU A 78 -34.28 32.18 49.72
C GLU A 78 -34.50 32.32 51.23
N ARG A 79 -33.47 32.06 52.04
CA ARG A 79 -33.51 32.30 53.50
C ARG A 79 -33.69 33.77 53.86
N THR A 80 -32.98 34.68 53.18
CA THR A 80 -33.16 36.12 53.43
C THR A 80 -34.54 36.61 53.01
N LEU A 81 -35.07 36.11 51.89
CA LEU A 81 -36.43 36.41 51.43
C LEU A 81 -37.45 35.94 52.45
N GLN A 82 -37.26 34.75 53.02
CA GLN A 82 -38.14 34.20 54.05
C GLN A 82 -38.12 35.05 55.33
N GLY A 83 -36.93 35.46 55.79
CA GLY A 83 -36.82 36.38 56.94
C GLY A 83 -37.45 37.75 56.68
N LEU A 84 -37.36 38.27 55.45
CA LEU A 84 -38.05 39.51 55.06
C LEU A 84 -39.58 39.34 54.96
N LYS A 85 -40.07 38.16 54.59
CA LYS A 85 -41.52 37.87 54.63
C LYS A 85 -42.01 37.82 56.07
N GLU A 86 -41.26 37.17 56.97
CA GLU A 86 -41.59 37.11 58.39
C GLU A 86 -41.59 38.49 59.05
N SER A 87 -40.61 39.35 58.73
CA SER A 87 -40.60 40.74 59.20
C SER A 87 -41.75 41.55 58.61
N LEU A 88 -42.11 41.36 57.34
CA LEU A 88 -43.27 41.98 56.72
C LEU A 88 -44.56 41.55 57.44
N TYR A 89 -44.75 40.25 57.70
CA TYR A 89 -45.91 39.75 58.45
C TYR A 89 -45.98 40.34 59.85
N ALA A 90 -44.84 40.45 60.56
CA ALA A 90 -44.77 41.09 61.86
C ALA A 90 -45.14 42.59 61.81
N ILE A 91 -44.66 43.32 60.80
CA ILE A 91 -44.99 44.72 60.58
C ILE A 91 -46.47 44.88 60.24
N CYS A 92 -47.03 44.04 59.36
CA CYS A 92 -48.46 44.06 59.03
C CYS A 92 -49.33 43.80 60.26
N TYR A 93 -48.95 42.84 61.11
CA TYR A 93 -49.63 42.58 62.37
C TYR A 93 -49.55 43.78 63.34
N GLN A 94 -48.38 44.44 63.42
CA GLN A 94 -48.22 45.69 64.17
C GLN A 94 -49.07 46.83 63.59
N LEU A 95 -49.23 46.89 62.27
CA LEU A 95 -50.06 47.87 61.57
C LEU A 95 -51.55 47.63 61.79
N GLU A 96 -52.00 46.38 61.83
CA GLU A 96 -53.39 46.04 62.17
C GLU A 96 -53.71 46.32 63.64
N THR A 97 -52.78 46.02 64.56
CA THR A 97 -52.95 46.30 65.99
C THR A 97 -52.87 47.80 66.29
N THR A 98 -52.00 48.55 65.61
CA THR A 98 -51.98 50.02 65.72
C THR A 98 -53.14 50.68 64.99
N GLY A 99 -53.59 50.15 63.84
CA GLY A 99 -54.79 50.58 63.14
C GLY A 99 -56.06 50.39 63.97
N ALA A 100 -56.17 49.28 64.71
CA ALA A 100 -57.24 49.05 65.69
C ALA A 100 -57.17 50.05 66.87
N ARG A 101 -55.97 50.45 67.29
CA ARG A 101 -55.77 51.49 68.33
C ARG A 101 -56.07 52.90 67.80
N VAL A 102 -55.77 53.21 66.54
CA VAL A 102 -56.09 54.49 65.90
C VAL A 102 -57.60 54.60 65.65
N ALA A 103 -58.27 53.54 65.19
CA ALA A 103 -59.73 53.51 65.09
C ALA A 103 -60.45 53.72 66.44
N HIS A 104 -59.80 53.38 67.56
CA HIS A 104 -60.30 53.63 68.92
C HIS A 104 -59.93 55.03 69.47
N MET A 105 -58.97 55.73 68.85
CA MET A 105 -58.52 57.09 69.19
C MET A 105 -59.17 58.16 68.29
N GLU A 106 -59.59 57.82 67.07
CA GLU A 106 -60.28 58.72 66.13
C GLU A 106 -61.76 58.97 66.51
N GLY A 107 -62.31 58.22 67.47
CA GLY A 107 -63.59 58.50 68.13
C GLY A 107 -63.50 59.44 69.35
N ALA A 108 -62.30 59.83 69.77
CA ALA A 108 -62.10 60.71 70.92
C ALA A 108 -60.78 61.50 70.79
N GLN A 109 -60.79 62.56 69.97
CA GLN A 109 -60.19 63.88 70.26
C GLN A 109 -60.03 64.70 68.98
N ALA A 110 -61.11 65.40 68.61
CA ALA A 110 -60.95 66.78 68.18
C ALA A 110 -60.71 67.61 69.45
N GLU A 111 -59.52 68.20 69.58
CA GLU A 111 -59.26 69.56 70.08
C GLU A 111 -57.78 69.76 70.45
N ARG A 112 -57.15 70.70 69.72
CA ARG A 112 -56.02 71.56 70.12
C ARG A 112 -54.64 70.89 70.22
N GLU A 113 -53.55 71.45 69.73
CA GLU A 113 -53.24 72.75 69.12
C GLU A 113 -51.80 72.70 68.57
N CYS A 114 -51.47 73.71 67.76
CA CYS A 114 -50.15 74.27 67.51
C CYS A 114 -49.52 74.00 66.12
N SER A 115 -49.93 74.91 65.24
CA SER A 115 -49.42 75.27 63.94
C SER A 115 -47.93 75.62 63.90
N ALA A 116 -47.36 75.46 62.70
CA ALA A 116 -45.99 75.73 62.26
C ALA A 116 -45.01 74.55 62.42
N GLU A 117 -44.74 74.06 63.63
CA GLU A 117 -43.72 72.99 63.82
C GLU A 117 -44.16 71.63 63.26
N LEU A 118 -45.43 71.24 63.43
CA LEU A 118 -45.97 70.00 62.84
C LEU A 118 -46.00 70.03 61.31
N ALA A 119 -46.22 71.21 60.71
CA ALA A 119 -46.21 71.36 59.25
C ALA A 119 -44.79 71.27 58.68
N GLU A 120 -43.79 71.79 59.39
CA GLU A 120 -42.38 71.69 59.00
C GLU A 120 -41.84 70.27 59.21
N GLN A 121 -42.23 69.61 60.30
CA GLN A 121 -41.92 68.20 60.55
C GLN A 121 -42.56 67.29 59.50
N GLU A 122 -43.84 67.46 59.18
CA GLU A 122 -44.50 66.66 58.14
C GLU A 122 -43.96 66.99 56.74
N ASN A 123 -43.62 68.25 56.43
CA ASN A 123 -42.96 68.60 55.17
C ASN A 123 -41.53 67.99 55.08
N SER A 124 -40.81 67.92 56.20
CA SER A 124 -39.50 67.23 56.26
C SER A 124 -39.66 65.73 56.02
N ARG A 125 -40.66 65.07 56.62
CA ARG A 125 -40.98 63.65 56.39
C ARG A 125 -41.42 63.39 54.96
N LEU A 126 -42.22 64.29 54.38
CA LEU A 126 -42.69 64.18 53.01
C LEU A 126 -41.54 64.35 52.02
N LYS A 127 -40.61 65.28 52.27
CA LYS A 127 -39.34 65.39 51.50
C LYS A 127 -38.47 64.15 51.64
N THR A 128 -38.32 63.58 52.84
CA THR A 128 -37.60 62.32 53.04
C THR A 128 -38.27 61.17 52.29
N SER A 129 -39.60 61.09 52.34
CA SER A 129 -40.38 60.07 51.62
C SER A 129 -40.24 60.23 50.10
N MET A 130 -40.28 61.46 49.57
CA MET A 130 -40.05 61.73 48.14
C MET A 130 -38.63 61.37 47.69
N LEU A 131 -37.63 61.64 48.52
CA LEU A 131 -36.25 61.21 48.26
C LEU A 131 -36.13 59.68 48.25
N ASN A 132 -36.82 58.99 49.16
CA ASN A 132 -36.85 57.53 49.18
C ASN A 132 -37.55 56.95 47.94
N VAL A 133 -38.67 57.53 47.51
CA VAL A 133 -39.38 57.10 46.28
C VAL A 133 -38.52 57.34 45.05
N SER A 134 -37.93 58.52 44.91
CA SER A 134 -37.04 58.83 43.77
C SER A 134 -35.74 58.02 43.78
N GLY A 135 -35.24 57.65 44.97
CA GLY A 135 -34.14 56.68 45.14
C GLY A 135 -34.55 55.29 44.66
N GLY A 136 -35.70 54.80 45.12
CA GLY A 136 -36.26 53.50 44.71
C GLY A 136 -36.55 53.42 43.21
N GLU A 137 -37.07 54.48 42.59
CA GLU A 137 -37.28 54.54 41.13
C GLU A 137 -35.96 54.41 40.35
N LYS A 138 -34.88 55.05 40.83
CA LYS A 138 -33.54 54.91 40.23
C LYS A 138 -33.01 53.49 40.39
N GLU A 139 -33.17 52.88 41.55
CA GLU A 139 -32.76 51.48 41.80
C GLU A 139 -33.53 50.48 40.92
N VAL A 140 -34.84 50.66 40.76
CA VAL A 140 -35.67 49.85 39.86
C VAL A 140 -35.26 50.05 38.40
N SER A 141 -34.97 51.29 37.99
CA SER A 141 -34.48 51.57 36.64
C SER A 141 -33.12 50.91 36.36
N ALA A 142 -32.19 51.00 37.32
CA ALA A 142 -30.88 50.34 37.24
C ALA A 142 -31.01 48.81 37.17
N SER A 143 -31.89 48.23 38.00
CA SER A 143 -32.16 46.79 38.01
C SER A 143 -32.77 46.29 36.70
N ARG A 144 -33.67 47.08 36.09
CA ARG A 144 -34.23 46.77 34.77
C ARG A 144 -33.17 46.80 33.68
N GLU A 145 -32.24 47.75 33.72
CA GLU A 145 -31.16 47.81 32.74
C GLU A 145 -30.18 46.65 32.90
N GLU A 146 -29.83 46.30 34.13
CA GLU A 146 -29.03 45.12 34.40
C GLU A 146 -29.72 43.83 33.94
N TRP A 147 -31.04 43.69 34.16
CA TRP A 147 -31.81 42.57 33.65
C TRP A 147 -31.81 42.49 32.12
N ARG A 148 -31.96 43.62 31.41
CA ARG A 148 -31.86 43.66 29.95
C ARG A 148 -30.49 43.21 29.47
N ARG A 149 -29.42 43.70 30.11
CA ARG A 149 -28.03 43.29 29.81
C ARG A 149 -27.84 41.79 29.99
N LEU A 150 -28.26 41.24 31.13
CA LEU A 150 -28.15 39.80 31.42
C LEU A 150 -28.95 38.96 30.42
N ARG A 151 -30.12 39.43 29.99
CA ARG A 151 -30.95 38.72 28.99
C ARG A 151 -30.29 38.67 27.61
N VAL A 152 -29.58 39.73 27.21
CA VAL A 152 -28.78 39.73 25.97
C VAL A 152 -27.58 38.79 26.09
N GLU A 153 -26.88 38.80 27.23
CA GLU A 153 -25.78 37.86 27.50
C GLU A 153 -26.26 36.40 27.47
N GLU A 154 -27.44 36.11 28.03
CA GLU A 154 -28.08 34.80 27.95
C GLU A 154 -28.41 34.40 26.51
N ALA A 155 -28.98 35.30 25.70
CA ALA A 155 -29.29 35.02 24.30
C ALA A 155 -28.02 34.72 23.49
N LEU A 156 -26.94 35.47 23.70
CA LEU A 156 -25.65 35.25 23.04
C LEU A 156 -25.00 33.92 23.44
N THR A 157 -25.10 33.54 24.71
CA THR A 157 -24.58 32.26 25.18
C THR A 157 -25.38 31.08 24.62
N ARG A 158 -26.72 31.17 24.58
CA ARG A 158 -27.58 30.17 23.92
C ARG A 158 -27.22 30.00 22.44
N LEU A 159 -26.93 31.09 21.73
CA LEU A 159 -26.50 31.02 20.33
C LEU A 159 -25.14 30.31 20.16
N ARG A 160 -24.18 30.59 21.04
CA ARG A 160 -22.87 29.90 21.04
C ARG A 160 -23.02 28.41 21.30
N VAL A 161 -23.89 28.02 22.25
CA VAL A 161 -24.20 26.62 22.53
C VAL A 161 -24.80 25.96 21.28
N ALA A 162 -25.81 26.57 20.65
CA ALA A 162 -26.43 26.02 19.46
C ALA A 162 -25.45 25.84 18.28
N HIS A 163 -24.50 26.76 18.11
CA HIS A 163 -23.44 26.64 17.11
C HIS A 163 -22.49 25.48 17.43
N ALA A 164 -22.04 25.35 18.68
CA ALA A 164 -21.18 24.25 19.12
C ALA A 164 -21.87 22.89 18.97
N THR A 165 -23.16 22.79 19.32
CA THR A 165 -23.94 21.55 19.14
C THR A 165 -24.03 21.13 17.68
N ARG A 166 -24.24 22.07 16.75
CA ARG A 166 -24.24 21.78 15.31
C ARG A 166 -22.87 21.33 14.80
N ALA A 167 -21.79 21.96 15.27
CA ALA A 167 -20.44 21.55 14.91
C ALA A 167 -20.12 20.13 15.40
N LEU A 168 -20.49 19.80 16.65
CA LEU A 168 -20.34 18.45 17.21
C LEU A 168 -21.10 17.40 16.39
N ALA A 169 -22.38 17.65 16.07
CA ALA A 169 -23.17 16.74 15.25
C ALA A 169 -22.58 16.53 13.83
N GLY A 170 -21.91 17.55 13.28
CA GLY A 170 -21.17 17.45 12.03
C GLY A 170 -19.94 16.54 12.14
N LEU A 171 -19.16 16.70 13.22
CA LEU A 171 -17.98 15.86 13.50
C LEU A 171 -18.38 14.40 13.74
N ASP A 172 -19.45 14.15 14.48
CA ASP A 172 -19.96 12.78 14.72
C ASP A 172 -20.27 12.07 13.40
N ARG A 173 -20.97 12.73 12.47
CA ARG A 173 -21.25 12.14 11.14
C ARG A 173 -19.96 11.80 10.39
N THR A 174 -18.95 12.67 10.44
CA THR A 174 -17.66 12.37 9.79
C THR A 174 -16.94 11.18 10.44
N HIS A 175 -17.00 11.06 11.76
CA HIS A 175 -16.45 9.92 12.49
C HIS A 175 -17.10 8.61 12.05
N TYR A 176 -18.44 8.55 12.01
CA TYR A 176 -19.16 7.37 11.53
C TYR A 176 -18.73 6.95 10.12
N THR A 177 -18.57 7.90 9.19
CA THR A 177 -18.15 7.58 7.82
C THR A 177 -16.71 7.09 7.73
N LEU A 178 -15.81 7.54 8.61
CA LEU A 178 -14.44 7.07 8.66
C LEU A 178 -14.35 5.66 9.24
N ASP A 179 -15.10 5.37 10.30
CA ASP A 179 -15.19 4.04 10.89
C ASP A 179 -15.77 3.02 9.90
N GLU A 180 -16.81 3.40 9.15
CA GLU A 180 -17.38 2.55 8.11
C GLU A 180 -16.34 2.21 7.02
N ARG A 181 -15.58 3.22 6.54
CA ARG A 181 -14.52 3.01 5.56
C ARG A 181 -13.38 2.16 6.12
N ARG A 182 -12.99 2.37 7.37
CA ARG A 182 -11.98 1.55 8.05
C ARG A 182 -12.44 0.09 8.11
N LEU A 183 -13.68 -0.18 8.50
CA LEU A 183 -14.23 -1.54 8.56
C LEU A 183 -14.27 -2.19 7.18
N GLN A 184 -14.64 -1.45 6.13
CA GLN A 184 -14.61 -1.94 4.75
C GLN A 184 -13.17 -2.29 4.30
N LEU A 185 -12.18 -1.46 4.64
CA LEU A 185 -10.77 -1.74 4.34
C LEU A 185 -10.25 -2.96 5.11
N ASP A 186 -10.56 -3.08 6.41
CA ASP A 186 -10.18 -4.22 7.23
C ASP A 186 -10.80 -5.53 6.71
N ALA A 187 -12.06 -5.48 6.26
CA ALA A 187 -12.73 -6.63 5.64
C ALA A 187 -12.05 -7.02 4.31
N ALA A 188 -11.82 -6.06 3.41
CA ALA A 188 -11.15 -6.29 2.14
C ALA A 188 -9.73 -6.83 2.31
N MET A 189 -8.98 -6.33 3.30
CA MET A 189 -7.65 -6.85 3.63
C MET A 189 -7.70 -8.29 4.12
N LYS A 190 -8.65 -8.63 5.00
CA LYS A 190 -8.83 -10.01 5.50
C LYS A 190 -9.22 -10.96 4.38
N GLU A 191 -10.15 -10.58 3.51
CA GLU A 191 -10.51 -11.37 2.33
C GLU A 191 -9.30 -11.61 1.43
N ARG A 192 -8.50 -10.57 1.17
CA ARG A 192 -7.31 -10.70 0.34
C ARG A 192 -6.24 -11.60 0.96
N LEU A 193 -6.06 -11.55 2.29
CA LEU A 193 -5.13 -12.43 2.99
C LEU A 193 -5.56 -13.90 2.92
N VAL A 194 -6.86 -14.18 3.09
CA VAL A 194 -7.42 -15.54 2.94
C VAL A 194 -7.22 -16.04 1.51
N GLU A 195 -7.47 -15.18 0.51
CA GLU A 195 -7.27 -15.52 -0.90
C GLU A 195 -5.81 -15.82 -1.23
N ILE A 196 -4.86 -14.99 -0.75
CA ILE A 196 -3.42 -15.21 -0.93
C ILE A 196 -3.00 -16.52 -0.26
N SER A 197 -3.50 -16.82 0.95
CA SER A 197 -3.23 -18.09 1.62
C SER A 197 -3.72 -19.28 0.81
N ALA A 198 -4.97 -19.23 0.32
CA ALA A 198 -5.54 -20.30 -0.49
C ALA A 198 -4.77 -20.54 -1.80
N ARG A 199 -4.34 -19.45 -2.48
CA ARG A 199 -3.49 -19.54 -3.69
C ARG A 199 -2.13 -20.15 -3.37
N ARG A 200 -1.51 -19.75 -2.25
CA ARG A 200 -0.23 -20.33 -1.80
C ARG A 200 -0.36 -21.83 -1.53
N ASP A 201 -1.44 -22.25 -0.87
CA ASP A 201 -1.69 -23.65 -0.56
C ASP A 201 -1.93 -24.48 -1.84
N MET A 202 -2.68 -23.93 -2.79
CA MET A 202 -2.87 -24.51 -4.13
C MET A 202 -1.53 -24.68 -4.87
N PHE A 203 -0.66 -23.65 -4.89
CA PHE A 203 0.68 -23.78 -5.46
C PHE A 203 1.54 -24.82 -4.73
N GLY A 204 1.37 -24.94 -3.41
CA GLY A 204 1.99 -26.00 -2.62
C GLY A 204 1.57 -27.40 -3.06
N VAL A 205 0.27 -27.60 -3.35
CA VAL A 205 -0.25 -28.88 -3.90
C VAL A 205 0.33 -29.13 -5.30
N GLN A 206 0.30 -28.15 -6.19
CA GLN A 206 0.85 -28.29 -7.56
C GLN A 206 2.34 -28.63 -7.55
N LYS A 207 3.12 -27.98 -6.69
CA LYS A 207 4.54 -28.29 -6.51
C LYS A 207 4.75 -29.74 -6.07
N ARG A 208 3.96 -30.24 -5.11
CA ARG A 208 4.06 -31.64 -4.66
C ARG A 208 3.72 -32.62 -5.79
N ALA A 209 2.64 -32.38 -6.53
CA ALA A 209 2.25 -33.21 -7.67
C ALA A 209 3.35 -33.29 -8.73
N LEU A 210 3.95 -32.14 -9.11
CA LEU A 210 5.06 -32.10 -10.06
C LEU A 210 6.30 -32.85 -9.55
N VAL A 211 6.63 -32.73 -8.26
CA VAL A 211 7.75 -33.46 -7.66
C VAL A 211 7.51 -34.98 -7.70
N GLU A 212 6.29 -35.42 -7.45
CA GLU A 212 5.88 -36.83 -7.58
C GLU A 212 5.98 -37.33 -9.03
N GLU A 213 5.51 -36.55 -10.00
CA GLU A 213 5.64 -36.87 -11.43
C GLU A 213 7.10 -36.94 -11.88
N CYS A 214 7.94 -35.99 -11.47
CA CYS A 214 9.38 -36.07 -11.69
C CYS A 214 9.98 -37.33 -11.05
N GLY A 215 9.48 -37.75 -9.89
CA GLY A 215 9.86 -39.00 -9.23
C GLY A 215 9.52 -40.22 -10.09
N LYS A 216 8.29 -40.27 -10.62
CA LYS A 216 7.82 -41.35 -11.52
C LYS A 216 8.65 -41.42 -12.79
N LEU A 217 8.84 -40.29 -13.47
CA LEU A 217 9.65 -40.21 -14.70
C LEU A 217 11.09 -40.67 -14.46
N ARG A 218 11.72 -40.28 -13.35
CA ARG A 218 13.06 -40.79 -12.99
C ARG A 218 13.06 -42.31 -12.79
N GLY A 219 12.00 -42.87 -12.23
CA GLY A 219 11.82 -44.32 -12.10
C GLY A 219 11.73 -45.01 -13.47
N GLU A 220 10.89 -44.49 -14.37
CA GLU A 220 10.74 -45.02 -15.73
C GLU A 220 12.04 -44.94 -16.53
N ILE A 221 12.79 -43.83 -16.44
CA ILE A 221 14.10 -43.69 -17.08
C ILE A 221 15.06 -44.77 -16.60
N ARG A 222 15.17 -44.99 -15.28
CA ARG A 222 16.04 -46.04 -14.72
C ARG A 222 15.64 -47.44 -15.21
N GLU A 223 14.35 -47.73 -15.29
CA GLU A 223 13.87 -49.02 -15.83
C GLU A 223 14.25 -49.19 -17.31
N ARG A 224 14.10 -48.14 -18.12
CA ARG A 224 14.51 -48.16 -19.54
C ARG A 224 16.01 -48.31 -19.70
N GLU A 225 16.80 -47.59 -18.91
CA GLU A 225 18.25 -47.74 -18.87
C GLU A 225 18.66 -49.18 -18.51
N GLN A 226 18.03 -49.78 -17.50
CA GLN A 226 18.28 -51.17 -17.13
C GLN A 226 17.93 -52.12 -18.29
N ARG A 227 16.82 -51.89 -18.99
CA ARG A 227 16.41 -52.71 -20.14
C ARG A 227 17.36 -52.57 -21.33
N VAL A 228 17.87 -51.38 -21.59
CA VAL A 228 18.92 -51.14 -22.60
C VAL A 228 20.18 -51.92 -22.23
N HIS A 229 20.64 -51.84 -20.98
CA HIS A 229 21.80 -52.61 -20.51
C HIS A 229 21.60 -54.13 -20.64
N GLN A 230 20.39 -54.63 -20.37
CA GLN A 230 20.05 -56.04 -20.58
C GLN A 230 20.12 -56.44 -22.06
N LEU A 231 19.62 -55.59 -22.97
CA LEU A 231 19.72 -55.81 -24.41
C LEU A 231 21.18 -55.81 -24.89
N ILE A 232 21.98 -54.86 -24.43
CA ILE A 232 23.42 -54.79 -24.75
C ILE A 232 24.11 -56.09 -24.31
N LYS A 233 23.94 -56.50 -23.04
CA LYS A 233 24.51 -57.76 -22.54
C LYS A 233 24.06 -58.97 -23.35
N ARG A 234 22.77 -59.04 -23.71
CA ARG A 234 22.24 -60.13 -24.55
C ARG A 234 22.87 -60.12 -25.95
N HIS A 235 23.04 -58.94 -26.53
CA HIS A 235 23.72 -58.77 -27.81
C HIS A 235 25.18 -59.21 -27.72
N ASP A 236 25.91 -58.80 -26.68
CA ASP A 236 27.30 -59.18 -26.46
C ASP A 236 27.45 -60.70 -26.30
N ILE A 237 26.55 -61.35 -25.55
CA ILE A 237 26.50 -62.82 -25.43
C ILE A 237 26.25 -63.46 -26.81
N PHE A 238 25.30 -62.93 -27.58
CA PHE A 238 25.01 -63.44 -28.93
C PHE A 238 26.22 -63.30 -29.86
N ILE A 239 26.88 -62.14 -29.87
CA ILE A 239 28.10 -61.92 -30.67
C ILE A 239 29.24 -62.83 -30.20
N ALA A 240 29.41 -63.02 -28.89
CA ALA A 240 30.39 -63.98 -28.36
C ALA A 240 30.11 -65.42 -28.81
N SER A 241 28.82 -65.81 -28.93
CA SER A 241 28.43 -67.16 -29.37
C SER A 241 28.71 -67.46 -30.85
N LEU A 242 28.87 -66.43 -31.70
CA LEU A 242 29.21 -66.61 -33.12
C LEU A 242 30.65 -67.10 -33.33
N GLY A 243 31.48 -67.06 -32.28
CA GLY A 243 32.86 -67.52 -32.33
C GLY A 243 33.84 -66.49 -32.89
N LYS A 244 35.08 -66.93 -33.12
CA LYS A 244 36.16 -66.12 -33.68
C LYS A 244 36.75 -66.82 -34.90
N ASP A 245 37.26 -66.04 -35.84
CA ASP A 245 37.97 -66.55 -37.00
C ASP A 245 39.39 -67.05 -36.65
N GLU A 246 40.11 -67.56 -37.64
CA GLU A 246 41.49 -68.05 -37.50
C GLU A 246 42.49 -66.95 -37.11
N SER A 247 42.10 -65.67 -37.28
CA SER A 247 42.88 -64.48 -36.88
C SER A 247 42.52 -63.98 -35.48
N GLY A 248 41.59 -64.64 -34.78
CA GLY A 248 41.07 -64.26 -33.47
C GLY A 248 40.06 -63.10 -33.48
N GLN A 249 39.63 -62.62 -34.65
CA GLN A 249 38.59 -61.61 -34.80
C GLN A 249 37.19 -62.22 -34.66
N GLN A 250 36.24 -61.47 -34.11
CA GLN A 250 34.89 -61.98 -33.82
C GLN A 250 34.09 -62.17 -35.10
N LEU A 251 33.50 -63.36 -35.27
CA LEU A 251 32.71 -63.69 -36.44
C LEU A 251 31.38 -62.92 -36.42
N SER A 252 31.11 -62.18 -37.50
CA SER A 252 29.88 -61.41 -37.66
C SER A 252 28.83 -62.20 -38.44
N VAL A 253 27.55 -61.91 -38.21
CA VAL A 253 26.45 -62.45 -39.03
C VAL A 253 26.66 -62.15 -40.52
N THR A 254 27.25 -60.98 -40.84
CA THR A 254 27.57 -60.59 -42.21
C THR A 254 28.63 -61.49 -42.84
N PHE A 255 29.61 -61.95 -42.05
CA PHE A 255 30.63 -62.90 -42.53
C PHE A 255 29.98 -64.20 -43.00
N PHE A 256 29.06 -64.78 -42.22
CA PHE A 256 28.34 -65.98 -42.63
C PHE A 256 27.48 -65.76 -43.88
N LYS A 257 26.79 -64.61 -43.99
CA LYS A 257 26.02 -64.27 -45.20
C LYS A 257 26.90 -64.22 -46.45
N ILE A 258 28.09 -63.63 -46.35
CA ILE A 258 29.05 -63.57 -47.46
C ILE A 258 29.56 -64.97 -47.80
N LYS A 259 29.96 -65.76 -46.79
CA LYS A 259 30.42 -67.14 -46.99
C LYS A 259 29.36 -68.00 -47.68
N PHE A 260 28.12 -67.98 -47.19
CA PHE A 260 27.02 -68.71 -47.83
C PHE A 260 26.72 -68.20 -49.23
N ALA A 261 26.82 -66.88 -49.47
CA ALA A 261 26.63 -66.33 -50.81
C ALA A 261 27.73 -66.81 -51.77
N ALA A 262 28.98 -66.88 -51.31
CA ALA A 262 30.12 -67.36 -52.07
C ALA A 262 30.01 -68.86 -52.39
N GLU A 263 29.74 -69.71 -51.40
CA GLU A 263 29.51 -71.15 -51.61
C GLU A 263 28.34 -71.41 -52.58
N ARG A 264 27.27 -70.62 -52.47
CA ARG A 264 26.12 -70.72 -53.38
C ARG A 264 26.44 -70.23 -54.80
N ALA A 265 27.42 -69.35 -54.98
CA ALA A 265 27.90 -68.94 -56.30
C ALA A 265 28.77 -70.04 -56.93
N GLU A 266 29.71 -70.60 -56.16
CA GLU A 266 30.57 -71.70 -56.58
C GLU A 266 29.76 -72.94 -56.98
N LEU A 267 28.73 -73.30 -56.22
CA LEU A 267 27.82 -74.39 -56.58
C LEU A 267 27.04 -74.12 -57.88
N ARG A 268 26.64 -72.87 -58.14
CA ARG A 268 25.99 -72.51 -59.41
C ARG A 268 26.95 -72.61 -60.59
N GLU A 269 28.19 -72.20 -60.40
CA GLU A 269 29.22 -72.30 -61.43
C GLU A 269 29.51 -73.77 -61.76
N ARG A 270 29.67 -74.63 -60.75
CA ARG A 270 29.79 -76.09 -60.95
C ARG A 270 28.56 -76.67 -61.65
N GLY A 271 27.35 -76.24 -61.26
CA GLY A 271 26.11 -76.65 -61.93
C GLY A 271 26.11 -76.28 -63.41
N ALA A 272 26.45 -75.04 -63.75
CA ALA A 272 26.53 -74.58 -65.14
C ALA A 272 27.59 -75.33 -65.96
N GLN A 273 28.74 -75.67 -65.35
CA GLN A 273 29.77 -76.50 -66.00
C GLN A 273 29.25 -77.91 -66.32
N LEU A 274 28.58 -78.55 -65.37
CA LEU A 274 27.96 -79.87 -65.57
C LEU A 274 26.85 -79.82 -66.64
N ASP A 275 26.00 -78.79 -66.63
CA ASP A 275 24.98 -78.60 -67.65
C ASP A 275 25.60 -78.44 -69.05
N ALA A 276 26.69 -77.68 -69.17
CA ALA A 276 27.42 -77.54 -70.43
C ALA A 276 28.02 -78.87 -70.91
N GLU A 277 28.53 -79.70 -69.98
CA GLU A 277 28.99 -81.06 -70.29
C GLU A 277 27.83 -81.97 -70.73
N ILE A 278 26.68 -81.91 -70.07
CA ILE A 278 25.48 -82.66 -70.44
C ILE A 278 25.05 -82.29 -71.85
N VAL A 279 24.91 -81.01 -72.15
CA VAL A 279 24.53 -80.53 -73.50
C VAL A 279 25.53 -81.01 -74.57
N LYS A 280 26.83 -81.05 -74.24
CA LYS A 280 27.83 -81.60 -75.15
C LYS A 280 27.61 -83.10 -75.38
N ARG A 281 27.40 -83.88 -74.30
CA ARG A 281 27.13 -85.32 -74.41
C ARG A 281 25.82 -85.61 -75.15
N GLU A 282 24.78 -84.81 -74.95
CA GLU A 282 23.51 -84.92 -75.70
C GLU A 282 23.71 -84.67 -77.20
N ARG A 283 24.57 -83.72 -77.58
CA ARG A 283 24.96 -83.52 -78.98
C ARG A 283 25.75 -84.71 -79.53
N ASP A 284 26.67 -85.27 -78.75
CA ASP A 284 27.44 -86.45 -79.14
C ASP A 284 26.50 -87.66 -79.34
N VAL A 285 25.52 -87.86 -78.46
CA VAL A 285 24.48 -88.89 -78.60
C VAL A 285 23.64 -88.63 -79.85
N SER A 286 23.18 -87.40 -80.06
CA SER A 286 22.40 -87.03 -81.26
C SER A 286 23.19 -87.30 -82.56
N ALA A 287 24.51 -87.02 -82.55
CA ALA A 287 25.40 -87.33 -83.66
C ALA A 287 25.55 -88.83 -83.87
N LEU A 288 25.72 -89.61 -82.79
CA LEU A 288 25.76 -91.08 -82.84
C LEU A 288 24.44 -91.66 -83.37
N GLU A 289 23.30 -91.19 -82.91
CA GLU A 289 21.99 -91.57 -83.41
C GLU A 289 21.81 -91.22 -84.89
N ALA A 290 22.32 -90.07 -85.34
CA ALA A 290 22.31 -89.70 -86.75
C ALA A 290 23.18 -90.66 -87.58
N THR A 291 24.38 -91.01 -87.10
CA THR A 291 25.23 -92.02 -87.77
C THR A 291 24.57 -93.40 -87.80
N MET A 292 23.91 -93.81 -86.72
CA MET A 292 23.18 -95.08 -86.67
C MET A 292 21.97 -95.07 -87.60
N ARG A 293 21.26 -93.94 -87.71
CA ARG A 293 20.20 -93.76 -88.72
C ARG A 293 20.74 -93.86 -90.14
N VAL A 294 21.92 -93.33 -90.44
CA VAL A 294 22.54 -93.47 -91.77
C VAL A 294 22.96 -94.92 -92.04
N VAL A 295 23.50 -95.64 -91.05
CA VAL A 295 23.85 -97.07 -91.18
C VAL A 295 22.60 -97.93 -91.34
N HIS A 296 21.56 -97.69 -90.53
CA HIS A 296 20.26 -98.34 -90.66
C HIS A 296 19.56 -97.96 -91.96
N ALA A 297 19.69 -96.72 -92.45
CA ALA A 297 19.13 -96.30 -93.73
C ALA A 297 19.89 -96.93 -94.90
N ALA A 298 21.20 -97.09 -94.84
CA ALA A 298 21.98 -97.84 -95.83
C ALA A 298 21.59 -99.34 -95.83
N HIS A 299 21.38 -99.93 -94.64
CA HIS A 299 20.89 -101.30 -94.47
C HIS A 299 19.42 -101.46 -94.92
N ALA A 300 18.56 -100.50 -94.62
CA ALA A 300 17.16 -100.47 -95.03
C ALA A 300 17.00 -100.16 -96.53
N HIS A 301 17.87 -99.35 -97.13
CA HIS A 301 17.91 -99.08 -98.57
C HIS A 301 18.42 -100.30 -99.36
N PHE A 302 19.25 -101.15 -98.73
CA PHE A 302 19.57 -102.48 -99.24
C PHE A 302 18.36 -103.44 -99.16
N MET A 303 17.56 -103.36 -98.10
CA MET A 303 16.35 -104.19 -97.93
C MET A 303 15.09 -103.66 -98.67
N ARG A 304 15.02 -102.35 -99.00
CA ARG A 304 13.89 -101.62 -99.64
C ARG A 304 14.08 -101.39 -101.15
N GLN A 305 14.91 -102.16 -101.85
CA GLN A 305 14.82 -102.28 -103.32
C GLN A 305 13.67 -103.17 -103.79
N ASN A 306 12.88 -103.75 -102.87
CA ASN A 306 11.62 -104.42 -103.18
C ASN A 306 10.46 -103.75 -102.42
N ALA A 307 9.42 -103.40 -103.18
CA ALA A 307 8.10 -102.90 -102.80
C ALA A 307 7.94 -101.37 -102.62
N PRO A 308 7.12 -100.70 -103.46
CA PRO A 308 6.56 -99.37 -103.20
C PRO A 308 5.24 -99.49 -102.42
N LEU A 309 4.82 -98.42 -101.72
CA LEU A 309 3.48 -98.13 -101.12
C LEU A 309 3.65 -96.88 -100.20
N ASP A 310 2.69 -96.04 -99.81
CA ASP A 310 1.30 -95.71 -100.15
C ASP A 310 1.00 -94.34 -99.47
N GLN A 311 -0.06 -93.63 -99.86
CA GLN A 311 -0.36 -92.25 -99.46
C GLN A 311 -1.10 -92.06 -98.12
N ASP A 312 -1.31 -93.13 -97.32
CA ASP A 312 -2.02 -93.06 -96.02
C ASP A 312 -1.16 -93.58 -94.86
N GLY A 313 -0.04 -92.89 -94.61
CA GLY A 313 0.95 -93.25 -93.58
C GLY A 313 0.68 -92.68 -92.17
N PRO A 314 1.30 -93.28 -91.14
CA PRO A 314 1.21 -92.87 -89.73
C PRO A 314 1.68 -91.42 -89.47
N GLU A 315 2.32 -90.78 -90.44
CA GLU A 315 2.69 -89.36 -90.39
C GLU A 315 1.48 -88.41 -90.27
N ILE A 316 0.29 -88.76 -90.79
CA ILE A 316 -0.91 -87.91 -90.70
C ILE A 316 -1.54 -87.93 -89.29
N THR A 317 -1.47 -89.07 -88.59
CA THR A 317 -1.92 -89.18 -87.20
C THR A 317 -1.03 -88.39 -86.24
N GLU A 318 0.28 -88.39 -86.48
CA GLU A 318 1.26 -87.65 -85.67
C GLU A 318 1.13 -86.13 -85.85
N LEU A 319 0.79 -85.68 -87.07
CA LEU A 319 0.50 -84.26 -87.38
C LEU A 319 -0.73 -83.74 -86.60
N ASN A 320 -1.77 -84.57 -86.45
CA ASN A 320 -2.97 -84.21 -85.70
C ASN A 320 -2.69 -84.08 -84.19
N ASP A 321 -1.88 -84.97 -83.61
CA ASP A 321 -1.51 -84.91 -82.19
C ASP A 321 -0.59 -83.71 -81.88
N LEU A 322 0.36 -83.38 -82.77
CA LEU A 322 1.20 -82.19 -82.64
C LEU A 322 0.36 -80.90 -82.74
N THR A 323 -0.64 -80.90 -83.63
CA THR A 323 -1.56 -79.77 -83.79
C THR A 323 -2.37 -79.54 -82.52
N LYS A 324 -2.83 -80.62 -81.87
CA LYS A 324 -3.54 -80.54 -80.58
C LYS A 324 -2.65 -79.96 -79.47
N GLN A 325 -1.41 -80.44 -79.34
CA GLN A 325 -0.46 -79.93 -78.33
C GLN A 325 -0.08 -78.46 -78.57
N TYR A 326 -0.01 -78.02 -79.82
CA TYR A 326 0.22 -76.61 -80.17
C TYR A 326 -0.88 -75.70 -79.62
N TYR A 327 -2.16 -76.06 -79.81
CA TYR A 327 -3.27 -75.26 -79.31
C TYR A 327 -3.35 -75.25 -77.77
N GLU A 328 -3.08 -76.37 -77.11
CA GLU A 328 -3.00 -76.44 -75.64
C GLU A 328 -1.90 -75.52 -75.09
N ARG A 329 -0.69 -75.57 -75.65
CA ARG A 329 0.40 -74.67 -75.26
C ARG A 329 0.10 -73.21 -75.58
N ARG A 330 -0.55 -72.92 -76.71
CA ARG A 330 -0.98 -71.55 -77.06
C ARG A 330 -1.95 -70.97 -76.03
N ASP A 331 -2.88 -71.77 -75.52
CA ASP A 331 -3.85 -71.30 -74.54
C ASP A 331 -3.21 -71.13 -73.15
N THR A 332 -2.24 -71.98 -72.77
CA THR A 332 -1.42 -71.73 -71.57
C THR A 332 -0.57 -70.45 -71.69
N LEU A 333 0.00 -70.16 -72.86
CA LEU A 333 0.75 -68.93 -73.11
C LEU A 333 -0.14 -67.70 -72.93
N LYS A 334 -1.38 -67.74 -73.42
CA LYS A 334 -2.36 -66.65 -73.22
C LYS A 334 -2.69 -66.44 -71.76
N GLN A 335 -2.87 -67.52 -70.99
CA GLN A 335 -3.13 -67.43 -69.55
C GLN A 335 -1.96 -66.78 -68.81
N VAL A 336 -0.72 -67.21 -69.10
CA VAL A 336 0.50 -66.62 -68.50
C VAL A 336 0.66 -65.15 -68.90
N GLN A 337 0.42 -64.78 -70.16
CA GLN A 337 0.46 -63.39 -70.61
C GLN A 337 -0.58 -62.52 -69.90
N ALA A 338 -1.80 -63.01 -69.70
CA ALA A 338 -2.81 -62.30 -68.92
C ALA A 338 -2.42 -62.15 -67.45
N GLN A 339 -1.69 -63.12 -66.89
CA GLN A 339 -1.19 -63.08 -65.51
C GLN A 339 -0.03 -62.09 -65.35
N VAL A 340 0.88 -62.03 -66.33
CA VAL A 340 1.97 -61.05 -66.39
C VAL A 340 1.41 -59.64 -66.47
N ALA A 341 0.43 -59.37 -67.35
CA ALA A 341 -0.19 -58.06 -67.46
C ALA A 341 -0.84 -57.59 -66.14
N ARG A 342 -1.50 -58.49 -65.40
CA ARG A 342 -2.06 -58.17 -64.08
C ARG A 342 -0.99 -57.87 -63.03
N LEU A 343 0.13 -58.61 -63.06
CA LEU A 343 1.24 -58.37 -62.14
C LEU A 343 1.96 -57.04 -62.47
N GLU A 344 2.10 -56.70 -63.75
CA GLU A 344 2.64 -55.42 -64.20
C GLU A 344 1.77 -54.24 -63.74
N GLU A 345 0.45 -54.36 -63.84
CA GLU A 345 -0.50 -53.37 -63.31
C GLU A 345 -0.37 -53.22 -61.78
N GLN A 346 -0.30 -54.32 -61.03
CA GLN A 346 -0.09 -54.29 -59.58
C GLN A 346 1.26 -53.67 -59.18
N VAL A 347 2.31 -53.90 -59.95
CA VAL A 347 3.64 -53.28 -59.72
C VAL A 347 3.58 -51.77 -60.01
N ALA A 348 2.87 -51.35 -61.05
CA ALA A 348 2.67 -49.94 -61.36
C ALA A 348 1.89 -49.22 -60.25
N ASP A 349 0.79 -49.81 -59.76
CA ASP A 349 0.00 -49.28 -58.65
C ASP A 349 0.81 -49.20 -57.35
N ALA A 350 1.58 -50.25 -57.02
CA ALA A 350 2.48 -50.24 -55.87
C ALA A 350 3.56 -49.15 -56.00
N GLY A 351 4.07 -48.90 -57.20
CA GLY A 351 5.01 -47.81 -57.49
C GLY A 351 4.40 -46.42 -57.27
N ALA A 352 3.16 -46.20 -57.70
CA ALA A 352 2.41 -44.97 -57.46
C ALA A 352 2.11 -44.74 -55.96
N HIS A 353 1.82 -45.82 -55.23
CA HIS A 353 1.67 -45.76 -53.77
C HIS A 353 2.98 -45.45 -53.04
N LEU A 354 4.11 -46.03 -53.47
CA LEU A 354 5.42 -45.74 -52.89
C LEU A 354 5.86 -44.28 -53.10
N THR A 355 5.62 -43.74 -54.30
CA THR A 355 5.94 -42.34 -54.62
C THR A 355 5.10 -41.37 -53.78
N THR A 356 3.80 -41.59 -53.66
CA THR A 356 2.94 -40.77 -52.77
C THR A 356 3.35 -40.86 -51.30
N LEU A 357 3.81 -42.04 -50.83
CA LEU A 357 4.34 -42.18 -49.46
C LEU A 357 5.66 -41.41 -49.27
N ALA A 358 6.56 -41.47 -50.26
CA ALA A 358 7.83 -40.76 -50.24
C ALA A 358 7.64 -39.24 -50.18
N ASP A 359 6.67 -38.70 -50.92
CA ASP A 359 6.34 -37.27 -50.89
C ASP A 359 5.75 -36.84 -49.54
N LYS A 360 4.88 -37.67 -48.94
CA LYS A 360 4.40 -37.44 -47.57
C LYS A 360 5.54 -37.45 -46.55
N TYR A 361 6.50 -38.36 -46.69
CA TYR A 361 7.67 -38.42 -45.81
C TYR A 361 8.54 -37.15 -45.94
N LYS A 362 8.80 -36.68 -47.16
CA LYS A 362 9.50 -35.41 -47.41
C LYS A 362 8.79 -34.22 -46.78
N GLN A 363 7.46 -34.12 -46.93
CA GLN A 363 6.66 -33.04 -46.35
C GLN A 363 6.69 -33.07 -44.82
N LEU A 364 6.56 -34.25 -44.20
CA LEU A 364 6.65 -34.40 -42.74
C LEU A 364 8.03 -34.01 -42.21
N THR A 365 9.10 -34.41 -42.91
CA THR A 365 10.47 -34.08 -42.54
C THR A 365 10.73 -32.57 -42.63
N ALA A 366 10.19 -31.90 -43.66
CA ALA A 366 10.28 -30.44 -43.79
C ALA A 366 9.55 -29.72 -42.64
N ARG A 367 8.30 -30.14 -42.32
CA ARG A 367 7.54 -29.59 -41.19
C ARG A 367 8.23 -29.80 -39.85
N GLN A 368 8.83 -30.97 -39.62
CA GLN A 368 9.62 -31.24 -38.42
C GLN A 368 10.84 -30.31 -38.34
N ARG A 369 11.49 -30.02 -39.46
CA ARG A 369 12.64 -29.10 -39.50
C ARG A 369 12.25 -27.67 -39.17
N ASP A 370 11.11 -27.20 -39.67
CA ASP A 370 10.63 -25.84 -39.42
C ASP A 370 10.14 -25.66 -37.97
N THR A 371 9.45 -26.65 -37.42
CA THR A 371 9.07 -26.66 -36.00
C THR A 371 10.29 -26.68 -35.08
N LEU A 372 11.33 -27.46 -35.43
CA LEU A 372 12.58 -27.49 -34.67
C LEU A 372 13.30 -26.13 -34.68
N LYS A 373 13.32 -25.43 -35.83
CA LYS A 373 13.84 -24.06 -35.92
C LYS A 373 13.05 -23.06 -35.05
N GLN A 374 11.71 -23.16 -35.05
CA GLN A 374 10.88 -22.31 -34.19
C GLN A 374 11.15 -22.54 -32.70
N VAL A 375 11.23 -23.80 -32.28
CA VAL A 375 11.54 -24.15 -30.88
C VAL A 375 12.93 -23.64 -30.49
N GLN A 376 13.94 -23.82 -31.35
CA GLN A 376 15.29 -23.29 -31.10
C GLN A 376 15.30 -21.76 -30.96
N ALA A 377 14.59 -21.05 -31.83
CA ALA A 377 14.47 -19.59 -31.74
C ALA A 377 13.72 -19.13 -30.48
N GLN A 378 12.82 -19.95 -29.94
CA GLN A 378 12.11 -19.65 -28.70
C GLN A 378 12.96 -19.93 -27.48
N VAL A 379 13.75 -21.01 -27.48
CA VAL A 379 14.73 -21.33 -26.43
C VAL A 379 15.76 -20.20 -26.31
N ALA A 380 16.34 -19.74 -27.43
CA ALA A 380 17.33 -18.66 -27.40
C ALA A 380 16.78 -17.35 -26.79
N ARG A 381 15.52 -17.01 -27.08
CA ARG A 381 14.86 -15.84 -26.47
C ARG A 381 14.63 -16.00 -24.97
N LEU A 382 14.27 -17.21 -24.52
CA LEU A 382 14.09 -17.49 -23.10
C LEU A 382 15.42 -17.45 -22.34
N GLU A 383 16.51 -17.92 -22.95
CA GLU A 383 17.85 -17.84 -22.38
C GLU A 383 18.31 -16.39 -22.19
N GLU A 384 18.07 -15.53 -23.17
CA GLU A 384 18.34 -14.08 -23.08
C GLU A 384 17.53 -13.41 -21.95
N GLN A 385 16.22 -13.68 -21.87
CA GLN A 385 15.36 -13.17 -20.80
C GLN A 385 15.81 -13.61 -19.40
N VAL A 386 16.28 -14.86 -19.26
CA VAL A 386 16.81 -15.38 -17.99
C VAL A 386 18.12 -14.68 -17.62
N ALA A 387 18.99 -14.41 -18.60
CA ALA A 387 20.24 -13.68 -18.36
C ALA A 387 19.96 -12.24 -17.88
N ASP A 388 19.04 -11.53 -18.53
CA ASP A 388 18.64 -10.16 -18.16
C ASP A 388 17.99 -10.12 -16.77
N ALA A 389 17.08 -11.05 -16.48
CA ALA A 389 16.47 -11.16 -15.16
C ALA A 389 17.51 -11.45 -14.07
N GLY A 390 18.53 -12.26 -14.36
CA GLY A 390 19.66 -12.51 -13.48
C GLY A 390 20.47 -11.25 -13.18
N ALA A 391 20.76 -10.43 -14.19
CA ALA A 391 21.46 -9.16 -14.02
C ALA A 391 20.61 -8.14 -13.23
N HIS A 392 19.29 -8.11 -13.41
CA HIS A 392 18.41 -7.25 -12.61
C HIS A 392 18.39 -7.67 -11.13
N LEU A 393 18.36 -8.97 -10.85
CA LEU A 393 18.40 -9.50 -9.48
C LEU A 393 19.67 -9.10 -8.73
N THR A 394 20.84 -9.13 -9.38
CA THR A 394 22.10 -8.72 -8.74
C THR A 394 22.09 -7.22 -8.41
N THR A 395 21.62 -6.36 -9.32
CA THR A 395 21.52 -4.91 -9.05
C THR A 395 20.55 -4.58 -7.91
N LEU A 396 19.44 -5.32 -7.80
CA LEU A 396 18.48 -5.18 -6.69
C LEU A 396 19.09 -5.62 -5.37
N ALA A 397 19.86 -6.72 -5.36
CA ALA A 397 20.55 -7.20 -4.16
C ALA A 397 21.57 -6.16 -3.66
N ASP A 398 22.31 -5.50 -4.54
CA ASP A 398 23.26 -4.45 -4.16
C ASP A 398 22.56 -3.20 -3.61
N LYS A 399 21.44 -2.79 -4.21
CA LYS A 399 20.61 -1.69 -3.68
C LYS A 399 20.05 -2.01 -2.30
N TYR A 400 19.60 -3.24 -2.07
CA TYR A 400 19.10 -3.69 -0.76
C TYR A 400 20.19 -3.58 0.31
N LYS A 401 21.43 -4.01 0.01
CA LYS A 401 22.57 -3.86 0.92
C LYS A 401 22.85 -2.38 1.25
N GLN A 402 22.83 -1.50 0.25
CA GLN A 402 23.05 -0.06 0.46
C GLN A 402 21.97 0.59 1.34
N LEU A 403 20.70 0.23 1.11
CA LEU A 403 19.59 0.76 1.92
C LEU A 403 19.66 0.26 3.36
N THR A 404 20.05 -0.99 3.57
CA THR A 404 20.25 -1.56 4.91
C THR A 404 21.36 -0.83 5.66
N ALA A 405 22.47 -0.49 5.00
CA ALA A 405 23.55 0.30 5.60
C ALA A 405 23.10 1.73 5.95
N ARG A 406 22.33 2.39 5.08
CA ARG A 406 21.78 3.73 5.37
C ARG A 406 20.80 3.73 6.53
N GLN A 407 20.00 2.67 6.66
CA GLN A 407 19.07 2.53 7.78
C GLN A 407 19.84 2.46 9.10
N SER A 408 20.89 1.65 9.19
CA SER A 408 21.67 1.53 10.42
C SER A 408 22.41 2.83 10.77
N GLU A 409 22.93 3.56 9.78
CA GLU A 409 23.50 4.90 9.98
C GLU A 409 22.48 5.89 10.56
N ALA A 410 21.26 5.90 10.03
CA ALA A 410 20.19 6.77 10.52
C ALA A 410 19.75 6.42 11.94
N GLU A 411 19.65 5.12 12.26
CA GLU A 411 19.35 4.63 13.61
C GLU A 411 20.43 5.08 14.62
N ASN A 412 21.71 4.98 14.26
CA ASN A 412 22.82 5.44 15.09
C ASN A 412 22.79 6.96 15.32
N GLN A 413 22.45 7.75 14.29
CA GLN A 413 22.31 9.20 14.42
C GLN A 413 21.15 9.59 15.35
N LEU A 414 20.02 8.89 15.22
CA LEU A 414 18.87 9.12 16.08
C LEU A 414 19.20 8.84 17.55
N GLU A 415 19.93 7.76 17.83
CA GLU A 415 20.31 7.42 19.20
C GLU A 415 21.25 8.47 19.81
N SER A 416 22.24 8.94 19.05
CA SER A 416 23.12 10.04 19.46
C SER A 416 22.36 11.33 19.79
N LEU A 417 21.33 11.67 18.99
CA LEU A 417 20.49 12.84 19.24
C LEU A 417 19.65 12.68 20.51
N LYS A 418 19.08 11.50 20.76
CA LYS A 418 18.35 11.22 22.01
C LYS A 418 19.25 11.38 23.23
N GLU A 419 20.46 10.84 23.18
CA GLU A 419 21.43 11.00 24.27
C GLU A 419 21.79 12.47 24.51
N HIS A 420 21.91 13.27 23.45
CA HIS A 420 22.18 14.70 23.58
C HIS A 420 21.01 15.44 24.22
N ALA A 421 19.77 15.16 23.78
CA ALA A 421 18.56 15.73 24.34
C ALA A 421 18.42 15.38 25.84
N GLN A 422 18.64 14.11 26.21
CA GLN A 422 18.60 13.66 27.60
C GLN A 422 19.64 14.40 28.46
N ARG A 423 20.86 14.60 27.93
CA ARG A 423 21.90 15.37 28.61
C ARG A 423 21.53 16.84 28.80
N GLN A 424 20.76 17.43 27.87
CA GLN A 424 20.27 18.80 28.02
C GLN A 424 19.15 18.89 29.06
N GLU A 425 18.20 17.96 29.04
CA GLU A 425 17.11 17.88 30.02
C GLU A 425 17.66 17.72 31.44
N ASN A 426 18.62 16.82 31.65
CA ASN A 426 19.27 16.64 32.95
C ASN A 426 19.97 17.93 33.43
N ARG A 427 20.59 18.70 32.53
CA ARG A 427 21.21 19.98 32.87
C ARG A 427 20.18 21.04 33.27
N LEU A 428 19.06 21.12 32.55
CA LEU A 428 17.95 22.02 32.89
C LEU A 428 17.33 21.65 34.23
N GLN A 429 17.12 20.36 34.49
CA GLN A 429 16.58 19.90 35.75
C GLN A 429 17.49 20.27 36.93
N ASN A 430 18.80 20.04 36.80
CA ASN A 430 19.77 20.47 37.82
C ASN A 430 19.74 22.00 38.04
N ALA A 431 19.66 22.79 36.96
CA ALA A 431 19.53 24.24 37.07
C ALA A 431 18.23 24.64 37.81
N HIS A 432 17.10 23.99 37.51
CA HIS A 432 15.84 24.20 38.21
C HIS A 432 15.94 23.88 39.71
N ASP A 433 16.60 22.79 40.07
CA ASP A 433 16.80 22.39 41.46
C ASP A 433 17.67 23.40 42.22
N VAL A 434 18.76 23.88 41.60
CA VAL A 434 19.62 24.93 42.17
C VAL A 434 18.84 26.24 42.37
N ILE A 435 18.05 26.66 41.38
CA ILE A 435 17.20 27.85 41.50
C ILE A 435 16.18 27.68 42.63
N GLY A 436 15.55 26.51 42.73
CA GLY A 436 14.61 26.19 43.80
C GLY A 436 15.25 26.25 45.20
N LEU A 437 16.47 25.74 45.35
CA LEU A 437 17.23 25.82 46.59
C LEU A 437 17.62 27.26 46.94
N ASN A 438 18.07 28.04 45.95
CA ASN A 438 18.42 29.45 46.15
C ASN A 438 17.21 30.30 46.52
N LEU A 439 16.04 30.04 45.92
CA LEU A 439 14.78 30.69 46.31
C LEU A 439 14.40 30.38 47.76
N LYS A 440 14.54 29.12 48.19
CA LYS A 440 14.29 28.73 49.59
C LYS A 440 15.25 29.42 50.56
N ARG A 441 16.52 29.59 50.18
CA ARG A 441 17.51 30.33 50.98
C ARG A 441 17.20 31.82 51.04
N ALA A 442 16.89 32.44 49.90
CA ALA A 442 16.52 33.85 49.83
C ALA A 442 15.27 34.16 50.66
N LYS A 443 14.25 33.28 50.66
CA LYS A 443 13.06 33.44 51.50
C LYS A 443 13.37 33.56 52.99
N LYS A 444 14.44 32.94 53.48
CA LYS A 444 14.85 33.01 54.90
C LYS A 444 15.52 34.33 55.30
N LEU A 445 15.84 35.20 54.34
CA LEU A 445 16.47 36.50 54.59
C LEU A 445 15.46 37.63 54.80
N PHE A 446 14.16 37.31 54.74
CA PHE A 446 13.07 38.28 54.90
C PHE A 446 12.19 37.83 56.06
N ASP A 447 12.00 38.71 57.04
CA ASP A 447 11.16 38.46 58.22
C ASP A 447 9.68 38.80 57.95
N ASP A 448 9.41 39.70 56.99
CA ASP A 448 8.07 40.10 56.56
C ASP A 448 7.69 39.45 55.20
N VAL A 449 6.44 38.96 55.14
CA VAL A 449 5.83 38.34 53.96
C VAL A 449 5.75 39.34 52.80
N ASP A 450 5.54 40.62 53.10
CA ASP A 450 5.44 41.66 52.08
C ASP A 450 6.80 42.05 51.49
N GLU A 451 7.87 42.05 52.28
CA GLU A 451 9.24 42.23 51.77
C GLU A 451 9.65 41.09 50.82
N TRP A 452 9.33 39.84 51.17
CA TRP A 452 9.54 38.69 50.29
C TRP A 452 8.74 38.81 48.98
N ARG A 453 7.51 39.32 49.05
CA ARG A 453 6.64 39.55 47.88
C ARG A 453 7.21 40.64 46.97
N ILE A 454 7.71 41.74 47.55
CA ILE A 454 8.37 42.83 46.81
C ILE A 454 9.66 42.33 46.15
N PHE A 455 10.50 41.59 46.87
CA PHE A 455 11.72 41.00 46.33
C PHE A 455 11.45 40.03 45.18
N LYS A 456 10.44 39.17 45.31
CA LYS A 456 10.03 38.30 44.20
C LYS A 456 9.56 39.13 43.01
N LEU A 457 8.70 40.13 43.22
CA LEU A 457 8.20 40.97 42.12
C LEU A 457 9.33 41.74 41.40
N SER A 458 10.36 42.21 42.13
CA SER A 458 11.52 42.88 41.54
C SER A 458 12.38 41.92 40.71
N MET A 459 12.60 40.69 41.19
CA MET A 459 13.30 39.63 40.44
C MET A 459 12.54 39.23 39.17
N TYR A 460 11.21 39.12 39.24
CA TYR A 460 10.38 38.83 38.06
C TYR A 460 10.46 39.95 37.02
N ASN A 461 10.38 41.21 37.46
CA ASN A 461 10.52 42.36 36.56
C ASN A 461 11.90 42.40 35.90
N ARG A 462 12.97 42.10 36.65
CA ARG A 462 14.34 42.01 36.10
C ARG A 462 14.46 40.89 35.07
N ASN A 463 14.02 39.68 35.40
CA ASN A 463 14.12 38.53 34.51
C ASN A 463 13.27 38.71 33.24
N TYR A 464 12.08 39.33 33.38
CA TYR A 464 11.25 39.68 32.23
C TYR A 464 11.94 40.70 31.33
N ALA A 465 12.53 41.75 31.91
CA ALA A 465 13.26 42.77 31.18
C ALA A 465 14.46 42.18 30.41
N GLU A 466 15.21 41.27 31.04
CA GLU A 466 16.34 40.58 30.43
C GLU A 466 15.89 39.63 29.31
N ALA A 467 14.86 38.81 29.56
CA ALA A 467 14.29 37.93 28.54
C ALA A 467 13.74 38.70 27.33
N ALA A 468 13.07 39.83 27.57
CA ALA A 468 12.57 40.70 26.50
C ALA A 468 13.72 41.30 25.67
N HIS A 469 14.82 41.70 26.32
CA HIS A 469 16.02 42.19 25.64
C HIS A 469 16.69 41.10 24.80
N THR A 470 16.90 39.91 25.36
CA THR A 470 17.48 38.77 24.63
C THR A 470 16.60 38.32 23.47
N ALA A 471 15.29 38.25 23.65
CA ALA A 471 14.36 37.88 22.58
C ALA A 471 14.41 38.90 21.43
N LEU A 472 14.39 40.20 21.74
CA LEU A 472 14.50 41.25 20.73
C LEU A 472 15.85 41.19 20.00
N GLN A 473 16.94 40.91 20.74
CA GLN A 473 18.27 40.71 20.16
C GLN A 473 18.28 39.50 19.20
N SER A 474 17.76 38.34 19.60
CA SER A 474 17.70 37.16 18.74
C SER A 474 16.85 37.38 17.49
N VAL A 475 15.73 38.09 17.60
CA VAL A 475 14.91 38.47 16.44
C VAL A 475 15.70 39.40 15.52
N HIS A 476 16.37 40.42 16.06
CA HIS A 476 17.19 41.34 15.28
C HIS A 476 18.37 40.64 14.57
N GLU A 477 18.99 39.65 15.22
CA GLU A 477 20.03 38.79 14.64
C GLU A 477 19.48 37.86 13.56
N ALA A 478 18.31 37.24 13.77
CA ALA A 478 17.66 36.41 12.75
C ALA A 478 17.27 37.22 11.49
N CYS A 479 16.87 38.48 11.66
CA CYS A 479 16.59 39.39 10.55
C CYS A 479 17.84 39.76 9.74
N ALA A 480 19.06 39.50 10.23
CA ALA A 480 20.31 39.78 9.52
C ALA A 480 20.43 39.06 8.17
N GLY A 481 19.92 37.83 8.10
CA GLY A 481 20.05 36.98 6.93
C GLY A 481 18.98 37.22 5.85
N VAL A 482 18.02 38.12 6.09
CA VAL A 482 16.83 38.29 5.24
C VAL A 482 16.76 39.72 4.71
N ARG A 483 16.82 39.87 3.38
CA ARG A 483 16.85 41.18 2.70
C ARG A 483 15.59 42.00 3.03
N GLY A 484 15.77 43.18 3.61
CA GLY A 484 14.68 44.11 3.96
C GLY A 484 13.94 43.80 5.26
N ALA A 485 14.23 42.67 5.93
CA ALA A 485 13.54 42.29 7.17
C ALA A 485 13.89 43.20 8.36
N ARG A 486 15.14 43.67 8.46
CA ARG A 486 15.53 44.62 9.51
C ARG A 486 14.85 45.98 9.35
N ALA A 487 14.66 46.45 8.11
CA ALA A 487 14.02 47.72 7.83
C ALA A 487 12.52 47.66 8.16
N GLN A 488 11.89 46.52 7.88
CA GLN A 488 10.53 46.24 8.31
C GLN A 488 10.40 46.17 9.83
N LEU A 489 11.35 45.51 10.52
CA LEU A 489 11.39 45.48 11.98
C LEU A 489 11.54 46.89 12.58
N ALA A 490 12.40 47.73 12.00
CA ALA A 490 12.57 49.12 12.44
C ALA A 490 11.29 49.96 12.22
N VAL A 491 10.61 49.81 11.08
CA VAL A 491 9.32 50.46 10.81
C VAL A 491 8.23 50.00 11.78
N LEU A 492 8.16 48.71 12.12
CA LEU A 492 7.22 48.19 13.12
C LEU A 492 7.50 48.74 14.52
N LEU A 493 8.78 48.83 14.91
CA LEU A 493 9.19 49.43 16.19
C LEU A 493 8.94 50.95 16.25
N CYS A 494 8.94 51.63 15.10
CA CYS A 494 8.54 53.04 14.96
C CYS A 494 7.02 53.26 14.98
N GLY A 495 6.26 52.35 14.38
CA GLY A 495 4.82 52.53 14.08
C GLY A 495 3.87 52.19 15.23
N GLU A 496 4.28 51.37 16.21
CA GLU A 496 3.39 50.84 17.25
C GLU A 496 3.74 51.25 18.69
N ASP A 497 2.75 51.09 19.58
CA ASP A 497 2.75 51.41 21.02
C ASP A 497 3.85 50.71 21.87
N VAL A 498 4.84 50.04 21.27
CA VAL A 498 5.92 49.32 21.98
C VAL A 498 6.65 50.23 22.96
N ARG A 499 6.99 51.46 22.56
CA ARG A 499 7.60 52.48 23.45
C ARG A 499 6.70 52.89 24.62
N ARG A 500 5.38 52.95 24.40
CA ARG A 500 4.38 53.31 25.43
C ARG A 500 4.15 52.18 26.44
N ASN A 501 4.38 50.95 26.02
CA ASN A 501 4.15 49.75 26.81
C ASN A 501 5.41 49.22 27.51
N LEU A 502 6.57 49.77 27.17
CA LEU A 502 7.82 49.54 27.89
C LEU A 502 7.86 50.36 29.19
N PRO A 503 8.12 49.74 30.35
CA PRO A 503 8.28 50.48 31.59
C PRO A 503 9.40 51.51 31.48
N ARG A 504 9.16 52.74 31.95
CA ARG A 504 10.11 53.87 31.84
C ARG A 504 11.47 53.59 32.47
N HIS A 505 11.53 52.72 33.47
CA HIS A 505 12.76 52.35 34.17
C HIS A 505 13.67 51.38 33.38
N ASN A 506 13.18 50.78 32.29
CA ASN A 506 13.93 49.78 31.54
C ASN A 506 14.82 50.41 30.46
N MET A 507 15.75 51.27 30.88
CA MET A 507 16.55 52.14 30.02
C MET A 507 17.36 51.37 28.97
N ARG A 508 17.92 50.20 29.34
CA ARG A 508 18.71 49.36 28.42
C ARG A 508 17.89 48.89 27.21
N LEU A 509 16.63 48.52 27.43
CA LEU A 509 15.75 48.05 26.36
C LEU A 509 15.30 49.20 25.46
N HIS A 510 14.97 50.36 26.05
CA HIS A 510 14.70 51.60 25.31
C HIS A 510 15.88 51.98 24.41
N SER A 511 17.10 52.04 24.95
CA SER A 511 18.31 52.36 24.17
C SER A 511 18.63 51.34 23.08
N TYR A 512 18.20 50.08 23.22
CA TYR A 512 18.39 49.07 22.16
C TYR A 512 17.38 49.24 21.03
N VAL A 513 16.11 49.48 21.36
CA VAL A 513 15.05 49.80 20.39
C VAL A 513 15.41 51.07 19.62
N ASP A 514 15.87 52.11 20.31
CA ASP A 514 16.27 53.38 19.68
C ASP A 514 17.46 53.20 18.73
N ARG A 515 18.42 52.32 19.07
CA ARG A 515 19.52 51.97 18.16
C ARG A 515 19.04 51.28 16.89
N ILE A 516 18.12 50.31 17.00
CA ILE A 516 17.56 49.59 15.84
C ILE A 516 16.82 50.57 14.92
N ILE A 517 16.04 51.49 15.50
CA ILE A 517 15.30 52.52 14.76
C ILE A 517 16.25 53.51 14.08
N ALA A 518 17.27 53.99 14.79
CA ALA A 518 18.21 54.98 14.28
C ALA A 518 19.14 54.42 13.20
N SER A 519 19.58 53.16 13.33
CA SER A 519 20.48 52.50 12.35
C SER A 519 19.82 52.28 10.98
N GLU A 520 18.48 52.23 10.92
CA GLU A 520 17.72 51.83 9.74
C GLU A 520 16.75 52.94 9.26
N SER A 521 17.13 54.22 9.45
CA SER A 521 16.33 55.40 9.11
C SER A 521 15.54 55.26 7.80
N ALA A 522 14.21 55.27 7.97
CA ALA A 522 13.02 55.62 7.14
C ALA A 522 13.11 55.90 5.61
N ALA A 523 14.27 55.94 4.97
CA ALA A 523 14.42 56.26 3.55
C ALA A 523 14.39 55.04 2.62
N SER A 524 14.46 53.80 3.15
CA SER A 524 14.61 52.58 2.34
C SER A 524 13.30 51.97 1.81
N LEU A 525 12.12 52.36 2.30
CA LEU A 525 10.83 51.80 1.88
C LEU A 525 9.84 52.93 1.63
N ARG A 526 9.63 53.27 0.35
CA ARG A 526 8.60 54.24 -0.11
C ARG A 526 7.16 53.73 0.02
N THR A 527 6.97 52.54 0.60
CA THR A 527 5.67 51.91 0.78
C THR A 527 5.59 51.38 2.20
N SER A 528 4.65 51.92 2.97
CA SER A 528 4.25 51.32 4.25
C SER A 528 3.80 49.88 3.97
N PRO A 529 4.30 48.87 4.70
CA PRO A 529 3.82 47.51 4.50
C PRO A 529 2.32 47.47 4.77
N VAL A 530 1.57 46.80 3.89
CA VAL A 530 0.16 46.48 4.15
C VAL A 530 0.17 45.52 5.33
N LEU A 531 -0.10 46.05 6.52
CA LEU A 531 -0.39 45.25 7.69
C LEU A 531 -1.74 44.58 7.41
N GLU A 532 -1.75 43.25 7.25
CA GLU A 532 -2.99 42.49 7.38
C GLU A 532 -3.66 42.90 8.70
N GLU A 533 -4.98 43.16 8.67
CA GLU A 533 -5.74 43.62 9.83
C GLU A 533 -5.32 42.85 11.08
N SER A 534 -4.79 43.58 12.06
CA SER A 534 -4.31 43.02 13.31
C SER A 534 -5.42 42.19 13.95
N VAL A 535 -5.14 40.93 14.29
CA VAL A 535 -6.04 40.06 15.07
C VAL A 535 -6.21 40.62 16.51
N PHE A 536 -5.50 41.69 16.87
CA PHE A 536 -5.73 42.46 18.08
C PHE A 536 -6.57 43.70 17.78
N SER A 537 -7.79 43.72 18.32
CA SER A 537 -8.71 44.87 18.29
C SER A 537 -8.01 46.17 18.70
N GLU A 538 -8.18 47.21 17.88
CA GLU A 538 -7.85 48.61 18.19
C GLU A 538 -8.68 49.08 19.39
N SER A 539 -8.17 48.88 20.60
CA SER A 539 -8.85 49.31 21.81
C SER A 539 -7.85 49.96 22.76
N LEU A 540 -7.61 51.24 22.50
CA LEU A 540 -7.03 52.21 23.45
C LEU A 540 -7.89 52.40 24.72
N LYS A 541 -9.02 51.69 24.87
CA LYS A 541 -9.97 51.86 26.01
C LYS A 541 -9.61 51.06 27.26
N SER A 542 -8.66 50.11 27.20
CA SER A 542 -8.38 49.20 28.32
C SER A 542 -7.53 49.81 29.44
N SER A 543 -6.84 50.93 29.22
CA SER A 543 -5.91 51.56 30.18
C SER A 543 -6.61 52.22 31.38
N ARG A 544 -7.94 52.38 31.37
CA ARG A 544 -8.72 52.96 32.48
C ARG A 544 -9.45 51.95 33.37
N SER A 545 -9.38 50.65 33.09
CA SER A 545 -10.24 49.63 33.74
C SER A 545 -9.71 49.02 35.05
N GLY A 546 -8.65 49.57 35.66
CA GLY A 546 -8.15 49.10 36.97
C GLY A 546 -7.53 47.69 36.97
N VAL A 547 -7.47 47.01 35.83
CA VAL A 547 -6.80 45.70 35.70
C VAL A 547 -5.32 45.92 35.41
N SER A 548 -4.44 45.42 36.28
CA SER A 548 -2.99 45.66 36.14
C SER A 548 -2.47 45.25 34.76
N MET A 549 -1.55 46.05 34.22
CA MET A 549 -0.91 45.87 32.90
C MET A 549 -0.43 44.43 32.67
N ALA A 550 0.06 43.75 33.73
CA ALA A 550 0.58 42.39 33.67
C ALA A 550 -0.48 41.33 33.28
N SER A 551 -1.74 41.46 33.74
CA SER A 551 -2.78 40.48 33.41
C SER A 551 -3.36 40.68 31.99
N GLY A 552 -3.36 41.94 31.53
CA GLY A 552 -3.73 42.30 30.16
C GLY A 552 -2.73 41.74 29.15
N TYR A 553 -1.43 41.87 29.41
CA TYR A 553 -0.38 41.33 28.54
C TYR A 553 -0.34 39.81 28.52
N THR A 554 -0.49 39.13 29.65
CA THR A 554 -0.49 37.65 29.70
C THR A 554 -1.68 37.02 28.98
N LYS A 555 -2.87 37.63 29.04
CA LYS A 555 -4.01 37.17 28.21
C LYS A 555 -3.75 37.39 26.72
N ARG A 556 -3.21 38.55 26.32
CA ARG A 556 -2.90 38.86 24.91
C ARG A 556 -1.78 37.99 24.34
N LEU A 557 -0.71 37.74 25.10
CA LEU A 557 0.39 36.84 24.71
C LEU A 557 -0.07 35.38 24.61
N SER A 558 -0.99 34.94 25.49
CA SER A 558 -1.59 33.61 25.40
C SER A 558 -2.52 33.45 24.19
N ALA A 559 -3.14 34.54 23.73
CA ALA A 559 -3.94 34.55 22.51
C ALA A 559 -3.03 34.53 21.27
N PHE A 560 -1.95 35.31 21.26
CA PHE A 560 -0.92 35.32 20.20
C PHE A 560 -0.23 33.95 20.03
N ARG A 561 0.14 33.29 21.13
CA ARG A 561 0.71 31.93 21.08
C ARG A 561 -0.27 30.89 20.58
N ARG A 562 -1.57 31.05 20.85
CA ARG A 562 -2.62 30.15 20.32
C ARG A 562 -2.84 30.34 18.83
N THR A 563 -2.60 31.53 18.29
CA THR A 563 -2.68 31.79 16.85
C THR A 563 -1.39 31.40 16.10
N LEU A 564 -0.22 31.41 16.74
CA LEU A 564 1.06 30.94 16.16
C LEU A 564 1.29 29.43 16.29
N ALA A 565 0.80 28.79 17.36
CA ALA A 565 1.00 27.35 17.63
C ALA A 565 0.62 26.40 16.48
N PRO A 566 -0.48 26.61 15.74
CA PRO A 566 -0.81 25.77 14.58
C PRO A 566 0.17 25.91 13.40
N LYS A 567 0.88 27.05 13.30
CA LYS A 567 1.78 27.36 12.18
C LYS A 567 3.21 26.85 12.38
N VAL A 568 3.63 26.58 13.63
CA VAL A 568 5.00 26.15 13.96
C VAL A 568 5.05 24.72 14.55
N GLY A 569 3.90 24.08 14.74
CA GLY A 569 3.82 22.69 15.21
C GLY A 569 4.11 22.48 16.71
N GLU A 570 4.20 23.55 17.50
CA GLU A 570 4.37 23.46 18.96
C GLU A 570 3.03 23.49 19.72
N GLN A 571 2.90 22.70 20.79
CA GLN A 571 1.75 22.78 21.69
C GLN A 571 1.84 24.01 22.62
N SER A 572 0.83 24.89 22.58
CA SER A 572 0.82 26.11 23.40
C SER A 572 0.55 25.81 24.89
N VAL A 573 1.54 26.00 25.75
CA VAL A 573 1.38 25.93 27.21
C VAL A 573 0.76 27.23 27.74
N SER A 574 -0.32 27.10 28.53
CA SER A 574 -0.98 28.22 29.21
C SER A 574 -0.07 28.82 30.29
N THR A 575 0.46 30.02 30.06
CA THR A 575 1.30 30.75 31.03
C THR A 575 0.51 31.38 32.19
N HIS A 576 -0.81 31.15 32.28
CA HIS A 576 -1.62 31.76 33.35
C HIS A 576 -1.41 31.13 34.73
N SER A 577 -0.72 29.98 34.84
CA SER A 577 -0.56 29.28 36.12
C SER A 577 0.70 29.64 36.91
N TYR A 578 1.68 30.36 36.34
CA TYR A 578 2.97 30.59 37.02
C TYR A 578 3.10 31.94 37.75
N ILE A 579 2.13 32.85 37.65
CA ILE A 579 2.17 34.14 38.37
C ILE A 579 1.29 34.12 39.63
N TYR A 580 0.23 33.31 39.67
CA TYR A 580 -0.70 33.28 40.81
C TYR A 580 -0.26 32.41 41.99
N HIS A 581 0.71 31.51 41.83
CA HIS A 581 1.25 30.72 42.95
C HIS A 581 2.25 31.49 43.83
N MET A 582 2.39 32.80 43.61
CA MET A 582 3.42 33.60 44.24
C MET A 582 2.93 34.79 45.06
N PHE A 583 1.60 34.96 45.17
CA PHE A 583 0.98 35.97 46.04
C PHE A 583 0.16 35.38 47.19
N LEU A 584 0.20 34.06 47.38
CA LEU A 584 -0.10 33.40 48.66
C LEU A 584 1.20 33.01 49.36
#